data_AF-A0A5K0XLV7-F1
#
_entry.id   AF-A0A5K0XLV7-F1
#
_cell.length_a   1.000
_cell.length_b   1.000
_cell.length_c   1.000
_cell.angle_alpha   90.00
_cell.angle_beta   90.00
_cell.angle_gamma   90.00
#
_symmetry.space_group_name_H-M   'P 1'
#
loop_
_entity.id
_entity.type
_entity.pdbx_description
1 polymer ?
#
loop_
_entity_poly.entity_id
_entity_poly.type
_entity_poly.pdbx_seq_one_letter_code
_entity_poly.pdbx_strand_id
1 'polypeptide(L)' 'FCNVKTSRTPPPPDPDEPANVAEAIASWGLDYVVITSVDRDDLPDQGSGHFAETVQRLKMLKPKMLIEAL' A
#
# COMPACT_ATOMS: atom_id res chain seq x y z
N PHE A 1 -3.13 16.01 -15.30
CA PHE A 1 -3.69 16.02 -13.93
C PHE A 1 -3.00 14.98 -13.05
N CYS A 2 -2.63 13.79 -13.56
CA CYS A 2 -1.74 12.85 -12.87
C CYS A 2 -0.28 13.03 -13.34
N ASN A 3 0.69 12.94 -12.42
CA ASN A 3 2.14 13.00 -12.70
C ASN A 3 2.82 11.62 -12.63
N VAL A 4 2.06 10.56 -12.32
CA VAL A 4 2.56 9.18 -12.31
C VAL A 4 2.70 8.70 -13.75
N LYS A 5 3.81 8.00 -14.05
CA LYS A 5 4.05 7.46 -15.39
C LYS A 5 3.13 6.28 -15.66
N THR A 6 2.39 6.35 -16.76
CA THR A 6 1.58 5.23 -17.23
C THR A 6 2.47 4.10 -17.77
N SER A 7 2.20 2.87 -17.35
CA SER A 7 2.76 1.66 -17.94
C SER A 7 1.63 0.78 -18.46
N ARG A 8 1.74 0.29 -19.70
CA ARG A 8 0.74 -0.64 -20.28
C ARG A 8 0.96 -2.08 -19.86
N THR A 9 2.17 -2.40 -19.41
CA THR A 9 2.61 -3.72 -18.98
C THR A 9 3.41 -3.52 -17.69
N PRO A 10 2.74 -3.20 -16.56
CA PRO A 10 3.43 -3.07 -15.29
C PRO A 10 4.05 -4.43 -14.90
N PRO A 11 5.16 -4.43 -14.13
CA PRO A 11 5.66 -5.65 -13.53
C PRO A 11 4.64 -6.22 -12.53
N PRO A 12 4.75 -7.51 -12.16
CA PRO A 12 3.99 -8.07 -11.04
C PRO A 12 4.20 -7.24 -9.77
N PRO A 13 3.20 -7.13 -8.88
CA PRO A 13 3.41 -6.55 -7.56
C PRO A 13 4.47 -7.34 -6.80
N ASP A 14 5.26 -6.66 -5.98
CA ASP A 14 6.18 -7.31 -5.07
C ASP A 14 5.40 -7.94 -3.90
N PRO A 15 5.44 -9.27 -3.69
CA PRO A 15 4.72 -9.90 -2.58
C PRO A 15 5.15 -9.42 -1.20
N ASP A 16 6.39 -8.92 -1.05
CA ASP A 16 6.94 -8.47 0.22
C ASP A 16 6.69 -6.97 0.47
N GLU A 17 6.22 -6.21 -0.53
CA GLU A 17 5.94 -4.77 -0.41
C GLU A 17 5.03 -4.43 0.78
N PRO A 18 3.92 -5.15 1.05
CA PRO A 18 3.05 -4.83 2.17
C PRO A 18 3.75 -4.96 3.53
N ALA A 19 4.68 -5.91 3.67
CA ALA A 19 5.48 -6.07 4.89
C ALA A 19 6.53 -4.96 5.01
N ASN A 20 7.31 -4.74 3.95
CA ASN A 20 8.37 -3.75 3.90
C ASN A 20 7.82 -2.33 4.17
N VAL A 21 6.70 -1.97 3.55
CA VAL A 21 6.03 -0.68 3.76
C VAL A 21 5.55 -0.54 5.20
N ALA A 22 4.94 -1.58 5.76
CA ALA A 22 4.44 -1.54 7.13
C ALA A 22 5.56 -1.37 8.16
N GLU A 23 6.66 -2.09 7.99
CA GLU A 23 7.84 -1.99 8.87
C GLU A 23 8.50 -0.62 8.77
N ALA A 24 8.65 -0.09 7.55
CA ALA A 24 9.20 1.24 7.32
C ALA A 24 8.36 2.32 8.03
N ILE A 25 7.05 2.35 7.81
CA ILE A 25 6.15 3.34 8.43
C ILE A 25 6.15 3.20 9.97
N ALA A 26 6.12 1.97 10.49
CA ALA A 26 6.14 1.73 11.93
C ALA A 26 7.40 2.29 12.61
N SER A 27 8.53 2.35 11.89
CA SER A 27 9.79 2.90 12.38
C SER A 27 9.82 4.44 12.43
N TRP A 28 8.96 5.12 11.66
CA TRP A 28 9.00 6.58 11.50
C TRP A 28 8.28 7.36 12.61
N GLY A 29 7.55 6.66 13.50
CA GLY A 29 6.86 7.32 14.61
C GLY A 29 5.70 8.22 14.17
N LEU A 30 5.08 7.92 13.03
CA LEU A 30 3.91 8.65 12.53
C LEU A 30 2.62 8.20 13.23
N ASP A 31 1.71 9.14 13.46
CA ASP A 31 0.38 8.86 14.00
C ASP A 31 -0.68 8.68 12.91
N TYR A 32 -0.42 9.19 11.69
CA TYR A 32 -1.35 9.16 10.57
C TYR A 32 -0.59 8.94 9.25
N VAL A 33 -1.12 8.08 8.38
CA VAL A 33 -0.58 7.81 7.05
C VAL A 33 -1.69 7.71 6.01
N VAL A 34 -1.38 8.19 4.79
CA VAL A 34 -2.21 7.98 3.60
C VAL A 34 -1.53 6.95 2.73
N ILE A 35 -2.28 5.93 2.33
CA ILE A 35 -1.85 4.90 1.37
C ILE A 35 -2.65 5.14 0.10
N THR A 36 -1.99 5.06 -1.05
CA THR A 36 -2.63 5.12 -2.37
C THR A 36 -1.90 4.19 -3.33
N SER A 37 -2.54 3.83 -4.44
CA SER A 37 -1.97 2.96 -5.47
C SER A 37 -2.19 3.51 -6.87
N VAL A 38 -1.46 2.97 -7.83
CA VAL A 38 -1.84 3.06 -9.23
C VAL A 38 -2.98 2.10 -9.54
N ASP A 39 -3.71 2.36 -10.62
CA ASP A 39 -4.73 1.43 -11.12
C ASP A 39 -4.04 0.12 -11.57
N ARG A 40 -4.53 -1.02 -11.06
CA ARG A 40 -4.04 -2.37 -11.37
C ARG A 40 -5.09 -3.19 -12.10
N ASP A 41 -5.64 -2.63 -13.17
CA ASP A 41 -6.62 -3.28 -14.05
C ASP A 41 -6.13 -4.63 -14.61
N ASP A 42 -4.83 -4.88 -14.57
CA ASP A 42 -4.20 -6.15 -14.95
C ASP A 42 -4.41 -7.29 -13.94
N LEU A 43 -4.81 -6.99 -12.69
CA LEU A 43 -5.03 -7.97 -11.63
C LEU A 43 -6.52 -8.33 -11.48
N PRO A 44 -6.87 -9.59 -11.15
CA PRO A 44 -8.26 -9.99 -10.92
C PRO A 44 -8.97 -9.22 -9.79
N ASP A 45 -8.24 -8.85 -8.74
CA ASP A 45 -8.73 -8.11 -7.59
C ASP A 45 -8.41 -6.60 -7.66
N GLN A 46 -7.84 -6.16 -8.77
CA GLN A 46 -7.40 -4.78 -9.02
C GLN A 46 -6.44 -4.22 -7.95
N GLY A 47 -5.70 -5.10 -7.25
CA GLY A 47 -4.75 -4.72 -6.19
C GLY A 47 -5.35 -4.53 -4.80
N SER A 48 -6.66 -4.76 -4.63
CA SER A 48 -7.34 -4.60 -3.32
C SER A 48 -6.78 -5.50 -2.21
N GLY A 49 -6.38 -6.73 -2.54
CA GLY A 49 -5.76 -7.64 -1.57
C GLY A 49 -4.43 -7.12 -1.05
N HIS A 50 -3.60 -6.61 -1.96
CA HIS A 50 -2.30 -6.01 -1.62
C HIS A 50 -2.48 -4.82 -0.65
N PHE A 51 -3.46 -3.96 -0.93
CA PHE A 51 -3.80 -2.83 -0.09
C PHE A 51 -4.26 -3.25 1.30
N ALA A 52 -5.17 -4.23 1.37
CA ALA A 52 -5.69 -4.75 2.63
C ALA A 52 -4.58 -5.37 3.49
N GLU A 53 -3.65 -6.09 2.88
CA GLU A 53 -2.53 -6.72 3.55
C GLU A 53 -1.58 -5.68 4.19
N THR A 54 -1.29 -4.59 3.47
CA THR A 54 -0.49 -3.46 3.99
C THR A 54 -1.15 -2.83 5.21
N VAL A 55 -2.46 -2.55 5.13
CA VAL A 55 -3.23 -1.97 6.24
C VAL A 55 -3.27 -2.91 7.44
N GLN A 56 -3.48 -4.21 7.23
CA GLN A 56 -3.49 -5.21 8.30
C GLN A 56 -2.13 -5.29 9.00
N ARG A 57 -1.02 -5.35 8.25
CA ARG A 57 0.33 -5.35 8.82
C ARG A 57 0.63 -4.09 9.62
N LEU A 58 0.29 -2.92 9.08
CA LEU A 58 0.42 -1.65 9.79
C LEU A 58 -0.38 -1.63 11.09
N LYS A 59 -1.62 -2.15 11.10
CA LYS A 59 -2.44 -2.23 12.30
C LYS A 59 -1.90 -3.23 13.32
N MET A 60 -1.25 -4.31 12.89
CA MET A 60 -0.56 -5.22 13.81
C MET A 60 0.65 -4.55 14.49
N LEU A 61 1.45 -3.77 13.74
CA LEU A 61 2.64 -3.09 14.27
C LEU A 61 2.29 -1.83 15.08
N LYS A 62 1.28 -1.09 14.65
CA LYS A 62 0.82 0.19 15.24
C LYS A 62 -0.71 0.24 15.31
N PRO A 63 -1.34 -0.43 16.30
CA PRO A 63 -2.81 -0.52 16.39
C PRO A 63 -3.55 0.83 16.45
N LYS A 64 -2.90 1.85 17.01
CA LYS A 64 -3.47 3.20 17.21
C LYS A 64 -3.28 4.14 16.01
N MET A 65 -2.42 3.79 15.06
CA MET A 65 -2.12 4.67 13.92
C MET A 65 -3.35 4.82 13.04
N LEU A 66 -3.65 6.04 12.60
CA LEU A 66 -4.72 6.33 11.66
C LEU A 66 -4.24 6.08 10.24
N ILE A 67 -5.09 5.46 9.43
CA ILE A 67 -4.76 5.06 8.06
C ILE A 67 -5.89 5.52 7.16
N GLU A 68 -5.54 6.28 6.13
CA GLU A 68 -6.43 6.66 5.04
C GLU A 68 -6.03 5.90 3.76
N ALA A 69 -7.03 5.42 3.03
CA ALA A 69 -6.86 4.65 1.80
C ALA A 69 -7.52 5.42 0.64
N LEU A 70 -6.74 5.69 -0.42
CA LEU A 70 -7.14 6.44 -1.61
C LEU A 70 -6.98 5.62 -2.89
#